data_AF-A0A6V7W7N7-F1
#
_entry.id   AF-A0A6V7W7N7-F1
#
_cell.length_a   1.000
_cell.length_b   1.000
_cell.length_c   1.000
_cell.angle_alpha   90.00
_cell.angle_beta   90.00
_cell.angle_gamma   90.00
#
_symmetry.space_group_name_H-M   'P 1'
#
loop_
_entity.id
_entity.type
_entity.pdbx_description
1 polymer ?
#
loop_
_entity_poly.entity_id
_entity_poly.type
_entity_poly.pdbx_seq_one_letter_code
_entity_poly.pdbx_strand_id
1 'polypeptide(L)'
;MIRRGNKLYELKVPKTHKSNEVIFRDSYNICPVALGQLVGAFDLQIQEKQFFPHMANNYNNYDITLPELPQKSEYLYGGMTPEKQKKFDQWYEQEKCNTFCLNEALAEYCLNDVQILTEALLAFRDKFMEISRPKNNTRSFRH
;
A
#
# COMPACT_ATOMS: atom_id res chain seq x y z
N MET A 1 19.08 21.95 18.83
CA MET A 1 17.81 21.49 18.22
C MET A 1 18.13 20.61 17.02
N ILE A 2 18.14 19.28 17.21
CA ILE A 2 18.47 18.35 16.13
C ILE A 2 17.19 18.12 15.32
N ARG A 3 17.07 18.79 14.16
CA ARG A 3 16.06 18.42 13.15
C ARG A 3 16.59 17.18 12.43
N ARG A 4 16.26 15.99 12.92
CA ARG A 4 16.37 14.76 12.10
C ARG A 4 15.24 14.80 11.08
N GLY A 5 15.43 15.54 9.98
CA GLY A 5 14.52 15.50 8.84
C GLY A 5 14.49 14.09 8.25
N ASN A 6 13.37 13.70 7.64
CA ASN A 6 13.24 12.41 6.94
C ASN A 6 14.42 12.22 5.98
N LYS A 7 15.13 11.10 6.12
CA LYS A 7 16.20 10.73 5.20
C LYS A 7 15.53 10.22 3.93
N LEU A 8 15.53 11.04 2.88
CA LEU A 8 15.04 10.60 1.58
C LEU A 8 16.10 9.69 0.94
N TYR A 9 15.81 8.39 0.88
CA TYR A 9 16.59 7.46 0.07
C TYR A 9 16.14 7.59 -1.38
N GLU A 10 17.04 8.05 -2.25
CA GLU A 10 16.80 8.22 -3.68
C GLU A 10 17.86 7.45 -4.46
N LEU A 11 17.42 6.55 -5.36
CA LEU A 11 18.28 5.94 -6.36
C LEU A 11 17.96 6.56 -7.70
N LYS A 12 18.98 7.18 -8.30
CA LYS A 12 18.86 7.89 -9.57
C LYS A 12 19.60 7.15 -10.67
N VAL A 13 18.87 6.73 -11.70
CA VAL A 13 19.42 6.22 -12.95
C VAL A 13 19.44 7.39 -13.94
N PRO A 14 20.63 7.92 -14.29
CA PRO A 14 20.72 9.11 -15.12
C PRO A 14 20.25 8.82 -16.55
N LYS A 15 19.78 9.87 -17.23
CA LYS A 15 19.42 9.83 -18.64
C LYS A 15 20.61 9.38 -19.48
N THR A 16 20.36 8.50 -20.44
CA THR A 16 21.32 8.15 -21.50
C THR A 16 20.81 8.61 -22.86
N HIS A 17 21.60 8.44 -23.92
CA HIS A 17 21.10 8.65 -25.28
C HIS A 17 19.97 7.69 -25.68
N LYS A 18 19.80 6.57 -24.96
CA LYS A 18 18.80 5.52 -25.26
C LYS A 18 17.67 5.43 -24.24
N SER A 19 17.73 6.15 -23.12
CA SER A 19 16.77 6.02 -22.02
C SER A 19 16.59 7.32 -21.25
N ASN A 20 15.37 7.51 -20.73
CA ASN A 20 15.07 8.63 -19.83
C ASN A 20 15.69 8.43 -18.44
N GLU A 21 15.75 9.52 -17.68
CA GLU A 21 16.09 9.48 -16.27
C GLU A 21 15.00 8.76 -15.48
N VAL A 22 15.41 7.88 -14.57
CA VAL A 22 14.51 7.18 -13.64
C VAL A 22 14.96 7.47 -12.21
N ILE A 23 14.00 7.83 -11.36
CA ILE A 23 14.26 8.11 -9.95
C ILE A 23 13.39 7.18 -9.12
N PHE A 24 14.02 6.33 -8.33
CA PHE A 24 13.34 5.50 -7.35
C PHE A 24 13.34 6.23 -6.01
N ARG A 25 12.14 6.39 -5.44
CA ARG A 25 11.93 6.97 -4.11
C ARG A 25 11.16 5.99 -3.26
N ASP A 26 11.58 5.90 -2.01
CA ASP A 26 10.85 5.13 -1.01
C ASP A 26 9.73 5.98 -0.41
N SER A 27 8.50 5.56 -0.67
CA SER A 27 7.27 6.21 -0.21
C SER A 27 7.18 6.31 1.30
N TYR A 28 7.77 5.37 2.04
CA TYR A 28 7.73 5.36 3.50
C TYR A 28 8.49 6.55 4.12
N ASN A 29 9.53 7.05 3.45
CA ASN A 29 10.24 8.26 3.89
C ASN A 29 9.40 9.54 3.73
N ILE A 30 8.37 9.49 2.89
CA ILE A 30 7.47 10.61 2.61
C ILE A 30 6.23 10.50 3.48
N CYS A 31 5.65 9.30 3.56
CA CYS A 31 4.46 8.98 4.33
C CYS A 31 4.72 7.73 5.19
N PRO A 32 5.16 7.87 6.45
CA PRO A 32 5.53 6.75 7.31
C PRO A 32 4.29 6.09 7.93
N VAL A 33 3.38 5.60 7.09
CA VAL A 33 2.12 4.95 7.46
C VAL A 33 2.09 3.57 6.79
N ALA A 34 1.53 2.57 7.49
CA ALA A 34 1.37 1.24 6.91
C ALA A 34 0.40 1.29 5.71
N LEU A 35 0.65 0.50 4.67
CA LEU A 35 -0.13 0.54 3.43
C LEU A 35 -1.64 0.37 3.67
N GLY A 36 -2.04 -0.63 4.46
CA GLY A 36 -3.45 -0.85 4.84
C GLY A 36 -4.06 0.20 5.78
N GLN A 37 -3.29 1.20 6.23
CA GLN A 37 -3.83 2.35 6.96
C GLN A 37 -3.99 3.58 6.07
N LEU A 38 -3.40 3.59 4.86
CA LEU A 38 -3.45 4.73 3.96
C LEU A 38 -4.86 5.00 3.42
N VAL A 39 -5.65 3.95 3.21
CA VAL A 39 -7.04 4.07 2.75
C VAL A 39 -7.85 4.92 3.72
N GLY A 40 -7.83 4.57 5.01
CA GLY A 40 -8.51 5.36 6.05
C GLY A 40 -7.86 6.72 6.31
N ALA A 41 -6.53 6.82 6.22
CA ALA A 41 -5.83 8.08 6.48
C ALA A 41 -6.13 9.18 5.45
N PHE A 42 -6.35 8.80 4.19
CA PHE A 42 -6.66 9.73 3.10
C PHE A 42 -8.11 9.67 2.62
N ASP A 43 -8.96 8.89 3.28
CA ASP A 43 -10.37 8.67 2.93
C ASP A 43 -10.55 8.18 1.47
N LEU A 44 -9.69 7.24 1.06
CA LEU A 44 -9.65 6.71 -0.30
C LEU A 44 -10.84 5.78 -0.54
N GLN A 45 -11.47 5.92 -1.71
CA GLN A 45 -12.58 5.06 -2.14
C GLN A 45 -12.06 3.76 -2.79
N ILE A 46 -11.19 3.04 -2.08
CA ILE A 46 -10.58 1.79 -2.55
C ILE A 46 -11.01 0.66 -1.64
N GLN A 47 -11.48 -0.44 -2.23
CA GLN A 47 -11.75 -1.66 -1.49
C GLN A 47 -10.42 -2.36 -1.17
N GLU A 48 -10.12 -2.51 0.11
CA GLU A 48 -8.98 -3.30 0.56
C GLU A 48 -9.25 -4.79 0.37
N LYS A 49 -8.31 -5.49 -0.26
CA LYS A 49 -8.32 -6.96 -0.22
C LYS A 49 -7.73 -7.40 1.12
N GLN A 50 -8.61 -7.89 2.00
CA GLN A 50 -8.30 -7.95 3.43
C GLN A 50 -7.24 -9.00 3.81
N PHE A 51 -7.16 -10.13 3.08
CA PHE A 51 -6.36 -11.28 3.49
C PHE A 51 -5.68 -12.00 2.32
N PHE A 52 -4.36 -12.19 2.42
CA PHE A 52 -3.54 -12.94 1.48
C PHE A 52 -2.71 -14.01 2.22
N PRO A 53 -2.58 -15.25 1.69
CA PRO A 53 -1.85 -16.33 2.35
C PRO A 53 -0.34 -16.18 2.10
N HIS A 54 0.31 -15.32 2.90
CA HIS A 54 1.72 -15.00 2.75
C HIS A 54 2.67 -16.22 2.76
N MET A 55 2.38 -17.24 3.57
CA MET A 55 3.24 -18.43 3.64
C MET A 55 3.04 -19.38 2.45
N ALA A 56 1.88 -19.30 1.80
CA ALA A 56 1.60 -20.08 0.59
C ALA A 56 2.36 -19.53 -0.62
N ASN A 57 2.93 -18.33 -0.54
CA ASN A 57 3.73 -17.72 -1.60
C ASN A 57 5.12 -18.37 -1.71
N ASN A 58 5.16 -19.60 -2.20
CA ASN A 58 6.38 -20.36 -2.45
C ASN A 58 6.33 -21.01 -3.82
N TYR A 59 7.51 -21.36 -4.36
CA TYR A 59 7.63 -21.83 -5.74
C TYR A 59 6.81 -23.10 -6.03
N ASN A 60 6.64 -23.95 -5.03
CA ASN A 60 5.90 -25.21 -5.19
C ASN A 60 4.40 -25.02 -5.33
N ASN A 61 3.87 -23.83 -4.98
CA ASN A 61 2.45 -23.52 -5.04
C ASN A 61 2.07 -22.69 -6.28
N TYR A 62 3.05 -22.27 -7.10
CA TYR A 62 2.75 -21.58 -8.35
C TYR A 62 2.16 -22.54 -9.39
N ASP A 63 1.28 -22.01 -10.23
CA ASP A 63 0.58 -22.75 -11.29
C ASP A 63 -0.29 -23.93 -10.79
N ILE A 64 -0.56 -23.97 -9.48
CA ILE A 64 -1.46 -24.94 -8.85
C ILE A 64 -2.76 -24.24 -8.46
N THR A 65 -3.88 -24.88 -8.81
CA THR A 65 -5.19 -24.51 -8.28
C THR A 65 -5.55 -25.46 -7.15
N LEU A 66 -5.74 -24.91 -5.95
CA LEU A 66 -6.25 -25.64 -4.80
C LEU A 66 -7.78 -25.70 -4.87
N PRO A 67 -8.39 -26.82 -4.44
CA PRO A 67 -9.85 -26.96 -4.43
C PRO A 67 -10.53 -26.01 -3.44
N GLU A 68 -9.79 -25.56 -2.42
CA GLU A 68 -10.25 -24.76 -1.28
C GLU A 68 -9.18 -23.72 -0.92
N LEU A 69 -9.53 -22.75 -0.06
CA LEU A 69 -8.57 -21.77 0.45
C LEU A 69 -7.42 -22.44 1.23
N PRO A 70 -6.22 -21.85 1.22
CA PRO A 70 -5.11 -22.27 2.08
C PRO A 70 -5.49 -22.27 3.56
N GLN A 71 -4.80 -23.07 4.36
CA GLN A 71 -5.03 -23.14 5.81
C GLN A 71 -4.82 -21.79 6.49
N LYS A 72 -5.51 -21.54 7.61
CA LYS A 72 -5.38 -20.28 8.37
C LYS A 72 -3.93 -19.94 8.75
N SER A 73 -3.09 -20.95 9.01
CA SER A 73 -1.66 -20.77 9.28
C SER A 73 -0.92 -20.05 8.15
N GLU A 74 -1.39 -20.23 6.91
CA GLU A 74 -0.76 -19.63 5.72
C GLU A 74 -0.94 -18.11 5.66
N TYR A 75 -1.90 -17.57 6.40
CA TYR A 75 -2.23 -16.15 6.46
C TYR A 75 -1.55 -15.41 7.61
N LEU A 76 -0.58 -16.05 8.30
CA LEU A 76 0.03 -15.50 9.53
C LEU A 76 -1.01 -15.19 10.62
N TYR A 77 -2.07 -15.99 10.69
CA TYR A 77 -3.21 -15.78 11.60
C TYR A 77 -2.79 -15.59 13.07
N GLY A 78 -1.76 -16.32 13.53
CA GLY A 78 -1.23 -16.20 14.89
C GLY A 78 -0.58 -14.85 15.21
N GLY A 79 -0.18 -14.08 14.20
CA GLY A 79 0.38 -12.73 14.35
C GLY A 79 -0.66 -11.61 14.23
N MET A 80 -1.91 -11.92 13.94
CA MET A 80 -2.98 -10.94 13.82
C MET A 80 -3.47 -10.47 15.21
N THR A 81 -3.91 -9.22 15.30
CA THR A 81 -4.60 -8.72 16.51
C THR A 81 -5.94 -9.42 16.70
N PRO A 82 -6.50 -9.49 17.92
CA PRO A 82 -7.79 -10.15 18.16
C PRO A 82 -8.93 -9.59 17.30
N GLU A 83 -8.93 -8.28 17.04
CA GLU A 83 -9.92 -7.66 16.16
C GLU A 83 -9.76 -8.12 14.71
N LYS A 84 -8.51 -8.20 14.20
CA LYS A 84 -8.23 -8.67 12.86
C LYS A 84 -8.50 -10.17 12.71
N GLN A 85 -8.24 -10.97 13.74
CA GLN A 85 -8.60 -12.39 13.81
C GLN A 85 -10.12 -12.61 13.67
N LYS A 86 -10.93 -11.81 14.37
CA LYS A 86 -12.39 -11.90 14.26
C LYS A 86 -12.89 -11.61 12.84
N LYS A 87 -12.34 -10.57 12.19
CA LYS A 87 -12.66 -10.25 10.78
C LYS A 87 -12.20 -11.36 9.84
N PHE A 88 -11.01 -11.91 10.07
CA PHE A 88 -10.47 -13.03 9.31
C PHE A 88 -11.36 -14.26 9.42
N ASP A 89 -11.76 -14.65 10.63
CA ASP A 89 -12.59 -15.84 10.84
C ASP A 89 -13.94 -15.74 10.13
N GLN A 90 -14.56 -14.56 10.14
CA GLN A 90 -15.81 -14.31 9.42
C GLN A 90 -15.65 -14.46 7.91
N TRP A 91 -14.61 -13.84 7.34
CA TRP A 91 -14.29 -13.95 5.92
C TRP A 91 -13.91 -15.38 5.52
N TYR A 92 -13.05 -16.03 6.30
CA TYR A 92 -12.55 -17.37 6.01
C TYR A 92 -13.68 -18.40 6.03
N GLU A 93 -14.62 -18.31 6.98
CA GLU A 93 -15.75 -19.23 7.04
C GLU A 93 -16.68 -19.10 5.81
N GLN A 94 -16.80 -17.91 5.24
CA GLN A 94 -17.59 -17.64 4.03
C GLN A 94 -16.90 -18.15 2.76
N GLU A 95 -15.58 -18.04 2.69
CA GLU A 95 -14.81 -18.25 1.46
C GLU A 95 -14.03 -19.57 1.44
N LYS A 96 -13.93 -20.31 2.55
CA LYS A 96 -13.06 -21.50 2.68
C LYS A 96 -13.27 -22.57 1.60
N CYS A 97 -14.49 -22.72 1.09
CA CYS A 97 -14.84 -23.72 0.08
C CYS A 97 -14.60 -23.23 -1.36
N ASN A 98 -14.10 -22.00 -1.55
CA ASN A 98 -13.81 -21.47 -2.87
C ASN A 98 -12.45 -21.98 -3.36
N THR A 99 -12.38 -22.27 -4.65
CA THR A 99 -11.11 -22.64 -5.30
C THR A 99 -10.12 -21.49 -5.22
N PHE A 100 -8.86 -21.84 -5.02
CA PHE A 100 -7.79 -20.86 -4.84
C PHE A 100 -6.68 -21.08 -5.87
N CYS A 101 -6.42 -20.04 -6.66
CA CYS A 101 -5.26 -19.96 -7.53
C CYS A 101 -4.28 -18.92 -6.97
N LEU A 102 -3.06 -19.35 -6.61
CA LEU A 102 -2.07 -18.46 -6.01
C LEU A 102 -1.68 -17.32 -6.96
N ASN A 103 -1.52 -17.62 -8.26
CA ASN A 103 -1.11 -16.65 -9.26
C ASN A 103 -2.11 -15.50 -9.39
N GLU A 104 -3.40 -15.82 -9.46
CA GLU A 104 -4.48 -14.85 -9.55
C GLU A 104 -4.58 -14.05 -8.25
N ALA A 105 -4.56 -14.73 -7.10
CA ALA A 105 -4.62 -14.07 -5.80
C ALA A 105 -3.44 -13.11 -5.59
N LEU A 106 -2.23 -13.50 -6.00
CA LEU A 106 -1.02 -12.68 -5.89
C LEU A 106 -1.07 -11.48 -6.83
N ALA A 107 -1.50 -11.67 -8.09
CA ALA A 107 -1.64 -10.59 -9.05
C ALA A 107 -2.65 -9.53 -8.57
N GLU A 108 -3.81 -9.97 -8.10
CA GLU A 108 -4.84 -9.09 -7.56
C GLU A 108 -4.38 -8.36 -6.28
N TYR A 109 -3.71 -9.06 -5.38
CA TYR A 109 -3.17 -8.46 -4.15
C TYR A 109 -2.13 -7.38 -4.47
N CYS A 110 -1.16 -7.69 -5.34
CA CYS A 110 -0.15 -6.73 -5.78
C CYS A 110 -0.77 -5.52 -6.48
N LEU A 111 -1.78 -5.73 -7.34
CA LEU A 111 -2.48 -4.64 -8.01
C LEU A 111 -3.19 -3.72 -7.01
N ASN A 112 -3.87 -4.30 -6.01
CA ASN A 112 -4.53 -3.55 -4.96
C ASN A 112 -3.54 -2.72 -4.12
N ASP A 113 -2.43 -3.31 -3.71
CA ASP A 113 -1.37 -2.62 -2.96
C ASP A 113 -0.77 -1.44 -3.74
N VAL A 114 -0.49 -1.62 -5.04
CA VAL A 114 0.01 -0.56 -5.91
C VAL A 114 -1.03 0.55 -6.09
N GLN A 115 -2.31 0.19 -6.23
CA GLN A 115 -3.39 1.16 -6.37
C GLN A 115 -3.55 2.00 -5.10
N ILE A 116 -3.59 1.36 -3.92
CA ILE A 116 -3.66 2.05 -2.63
C ILE A 116 -2.48 3.02 -2.49
N LEU A 117 -1.25 2.56 -2.76
CA LEU A 117 -0.07 3.39 -2.63
C LEU A 117 -0.11 4.60 -3.59
N THR A 118 -0.53 4.38 -4.83
CA THR A 118 -0.59 5.43 -5.87
C THR A 118 -1.59 6.51 -5.49
N GLU A 119 -2.81 6.13 -5.15
CA GLU A 119 -3.87 7.08 -4.77
C GLU A 119 -3.51 7.82 -3.47
N ALA A 120 -2.93 7.13 -2.49
CA ALA A 120 -2.48 7.76 -1.25
C ALA A 120 -1.39 8.82 -1.50
N LEU A 121 -0.43 8.54 -2.38
CA LEU A 121 0.63 9.49 -2.71
C LEU A 121 0.12 10.69 -3.52
N LEU A 122 -0.86 10.49 -4.39
CA LEU A 122 -1.55 11.58 -5.09
C LEU A 122 -2.30 12.48 -4.09
N ALA A 123 -3.10 11.89 -3.21
CA ALA A 123 -3.82 12.62 -2.16
C ALA A 123 -2.87 13.37 -1.21
N PHE A 124 -1.74 12.75 -0.83
CA PHE A 124 -0.70 13.39 -0.04
C PHE A 124 -0.11 14.61 -0.77
N ARG A 125 0.24 14.45 -2.05
CA ARG A 125 0.80 15.53 -2.88
C ARG A 125 -0.15 16.71 -2.97
N ASP A 126 -1.43 16.45 -3.22
CA ASP A 126 -2.42 17.51 -3.39
C ASP A 126 -2.61 18.30 -2.09
N LYS A 127 -2.77 17.60 -0.96
CA LYS A 127 -2.82 18.23 0.37
C LYS A 127 -1.55 19.02 0.69
N PHE A 128 -0.37 18.47 0.36
CA PHE A 128 0.90 19.16 0.60
C PHE A 128 1.01 20.46 -0.21
N MET A 129 0.61 20.42 -1.48
CA MET A 129 0.61 21.60 -2.36
C MET A 129 -0.41 22.66 -1.92
N GLU A 130 -1.58 22.25 -1.43
CA GLU A 130 -2.58 23.15 -0.87
C GLU A 130 -2.03 23.92 0.34
N ILE A 131 -1.43 23.22 1.30
CA ILE A 131 -0.87 23.81 2.52
C ILE A 131 0.34 24.70 2.20
N SER A 132 1.13 24.33 1.19
CA SER A 132 2.36 25.04 0.83
C SER A 132 2.13 26.24 -0.10
N ARG A 133 0.89 26.49 -0.57
CA ARG A 133 0.60 27.67 -1.39
C ARG A 133 0.85 28.95 -0.57
N PRO A 134 1.69 29.88 -1.05
CA PRO A 134 1.89 31.15 -0.37
C PRO A 134 0.56 31.91 -0.32
N LYS A 135 0.10 32.26 0.88
CA LYS A 135 -1.00 33.21 1.05
C LYS A 135 -0.55 34.54 0.44
N ASN A 136 -1.17 34.95 -0.66
CA ASN A 136 -0.99 36.29 -1.20
C ASN A 136 -1.40 37.29 -0.11
N ASN A 137 -0.39 37.83 0.57
CA ASN A 137 -0.56 38.83 1.60
C ASN A 137 -0.93 40.13 0.87
N THR A 138 -2.23 40.36 0.64
CA THR A 138 -2.75 41.68 0.28
C THR A 138 -2.56 42.58 1.50
N ARG A 139 -1.34 43.07 1.69
CA ARG A 139 -1.10 44.30 2.45
C ARG A 139 -1.64 45.44 1.61
N SER A 140 -2.94 45.71 1.76
CA SER A 140 -3.51 47.01 1.44
C SER A 140 -2.88 48.02 2.39
N PHE A 141 -1.76 48.63 1.97
CA PHE A 141 -1.33 49.89 2.54
C PHE A 141 -2.38 50.94 2.17
N ARG A 142 -3.27 51.27 3.12
CA ARG A 142 -4.05 52.49 3.04
C ARG A 142 -3.15 53.65 3.45
N HIS A 143 -3.15 54.68 2.61
CA HIS A 143 -2.44 55.95 2.74
C HIS A 143 -2.73 56.67 4.06
#